data_AF-A0A0J5FSB6-F1
#
_entry.id   AF-A0A0J5FSB6-F1
#
_cell.length_a   1.000
_cell.length_b   1.000
_cell.length_c   1.000
_cell.angle_alpha   90.00
_cell.angle_beta   90.00
_cell.angle_gamma   90.00
#
_symmetry.space_group_name_H-M   'P 1'
#
loop_
_entity.id
_entity.type
_entity.pdbx_description
1 polymer ?
#
loop_
_entity_poly.entity_id
_entity_poly.type
_entity_poly.pdbx_seq_one_letter_code
_entity_poly.pdbx_strand_id
1 'polypeptide(L)'
;MLNREENDATVGAGHNSAIIMAEKFYPKYQAKIKEVNQNDMLSALNEIQRNESSYSYKPIREIIFGGGHHTTFINTCESIKRTFNSAHVTGGLNNYRHFICSVTNRTVGIIILMLAKPNISDSNIDQIAFILTYPNGYGYGGLLVRHVVNISLALGHQGILRVYSELEAEIFYQKLGFVPIHSSDSNFFNLKHMELKPTNNNKWHNVNGEYKLTSRPHQSNSGWRCHLL
;
A
#
# COMPACT_ATOMS: atom_id res chain seq x y z
N MET A 1 20.13 63.53 -38.88
CA MET A 1 21.19 62.51 -38.86
C MET A 1 21.07 61.74 -37.56
N LEU A 2 20.89 60.41 -37.67
CA LEU A 2 21.40 59.31 -36.81
C LEU A 2 21.25 59.42 -35.27
N ASN A 3 21.01 58.36 -34.49
CA ASN A 3 20.71 56.95 -34.70
C ASN A 3 20.23 56.39 -33.34
N ARG A 4 19.59 55.23 -33.41
CA ARG A 4 19.09 54.34 -32.36
C ARG A 4 20.22 53.46 -31.78
N GLU A 5 20.13 53.06 -30.50
CA GLU A 5 20.70 51.86 -29.82
C GLU A 5 20.41 52.04 -28.30
N GLU A 6 19.41 51.40 -27.67
CA GLU A 6 19.31 49.99 -27.25
C GLU A 6 20.62 49.39 -26.73
N ASN A 7 20.74 49.27 -25.40
CA ASN A 7 21.59 48.28 -24.74
C ASN A 7 20.88 47.74 -23.49
N ASP A 8 20.64 46.44 -23.57
CA ASP A 8 20.10 45.53 -22.58
C ASP A 8 21.14 45.15 -21.49
N ALA A 9 20.67 44.37 -20.52
CA ALA A 9 21.42 43.62 -19.48
C ALA A 9 21.64 44.35 -18.14
N THR A 10 21.33 43.80 -16.96
CA THR A 10 20.91 42.45 -16.57
C THR A 10 20.29 42.53 -15.17
N VAL A 11 19.11 41.92 -14.99
CA VAL A 11 18.52 41.68 -13.66
C VAL A 11 19.41 40.66 -12.95
N GLY A 12 20.10 41.11 -11.89
CA GLY A 12 20.82 40.23 -10.98
C GLY A 12 19.84 39.30 -10.28
N ALA A 13 19.70 38.09 -10.82
CA ALA A 13 19.02 36.98 -10.16
C ALA A 13 19.81 36.61 -8.89
N GLY A 14 19.35 37.12 -7.75
CA GLY A 14 19.78 36.64 -6.44
C GLY A 14 19.53 35.13 -6.37
N HIS A 15 20.60 34.35 -6.45
CA HIS A 15 20.59 32.92 -6.18
C HIS A 15 20.16 32.71 -4.71
N ASN A 16 18.87 32.51 -4.49
CA ASN A 16 18.40 31.87 -3.28
C ASN A 16 18.86 30.42 -3.33
N SER A 17 20.03 30.15 -2.72
CA SER A 17 20.51 28.80 -2.49
C SER A 17 19.39 27.98 -1.87
N ALA A 18 18.99 26.90 -2.53
CA ALA A 18 18.01 25.96 -2.00
C ALA A 18 18.49 25.51 -0.62
N ILE A 19 17.72 25.86 0.41
CA ILE A 19 17.94 25.37 1.76
C ILE A 19 17.77 23.85 1.69
N ILE A 20 18.89 23.13 1.64
CA ILE A 20 18.92 21.67 1.79
C ILE A 20 18.54 21.42 3.25
N MET A 21 17.23 21.24 3.49
CA MET A 21 16.72 20.86 4.80
C MET A 21 17.29 19.49 5.12
N ALA A 22 18.29 19.46 6.01
CA ALA A 22 18.82 18.24 6.58
C ALA A 22 17.66 17.38 7.10
N GLU A 23 17.60 16.14 6.62
CA GLU A 23 16.54 15.18 6.92
C GLU A 23 16.56 14.83 8.42
N LYS A 24 15.62 15.38 9.19
CA LYS A 24 15.46 15.04 10.60
C LYS A 24 14.89 13.62 10.74
N PHE A 25 15.66 12.72 11.35
CA PHE A 25 15.27 11.35 11.66
C PHE A 25 14.38 11.34 12.92
N TYR A 26 13.13 10.88 12.78
CA TYR A 26 12.18 10.80 13.90
C TYR A 26 11.76 9.36 14.19
N PRO A 27 12.56 8.59 14.97
CA PRO A 27 12.33 7.16 15.17
C PRO A 27 10.98 6.83 15.85
N LYS A 28 10.40 7.79 16.59
CA LYS A 28 9.09 7.64 17.24
C LYS A 28 7.93 7.45 16.26
N TYR A 29 8.06 7.97 15.03
CA TYR A 29 7.01 7.91 14.00
C TYR A 29 7.29 6.83 12.94
N GLN A 30 8.25 5.95 13.19
CA GLN A 30 8.54 4.85 12.29
C GLN A 30 7.44 3.79 12.37
N ALA A 31 6.88 3.45 11.21
CA ALA A 31 5.96 2.33 11.08
C ALA A 31 6.64 1.01 11.43
N LYS A 32 6.00 0.22 12.29
CA LYS A 32 6.43 -1.12 12.67
C LYS A 32 5.42 -2.13 12.16
N ILE A 33 5.90 -3.14 11.45
CA ILE A 33 5.08 -4.25 10.97
C ILE A 33 5.42 -5.48 11.81
N LYS A 34 4.39 -6.14 12.34
CA LYS A 34 4.54 -7.40 13.07
C LYS A 34 3.53 -8.43 12.59
N GLU A 35 3.93 -9.69 12.60
CA GLU A 35 3.02 -10.82 12.44
C GLU A 35 2.21 -11.01 13.73
N VAL A 36 0.94 -11.37 13.59
CA VAL A 36 0.01 -11.59 14.69
C VAL A 36 -0.88 -12.80 14.42
N ASN A 37 -1.53 -13.32 15.46
CA ASN A 37 -2.59 -14.30 15.28
C ASN A 37 -3.88 -13.65 14.75
N GLN A 38 -4.84 -14.48 14.36
CA GLN A 38 -6.12 -14.03 13.80
C GLN A 38 -6.93 -13.14 14.75
N ASN A 39 -6.95 -13.46 16.06
CA ASN A 39 -7.71 -12.68 17.05
C ASN A 39 -7.13 -11.28 17.22
N ASP A 40 -5.81 -11.17 17.28
CA ASP A 40 -5.09 -9.89 17.37
C ASP A 40 -5.30 -9.07 16.09
N MET A 41 -5.33 -9.71 14.92
CA MET A 41 -5.68 -9.06 13.65
C MET A 41 -7.11 -8.50 13.68
N LEU A 42 -8.08 -9.27 14.15
CA LEU A 42 -9.48 -8.82 14.26
C LEU A 42 -9.64 -7.68 15.29
N SER A 43 -8.90 -7.73 16.42
CA SER A 43 -8.85 -6.62 17.37
C SER A 43 -8.27 -5.35 16.75
N ALA A 44 -7.18 -5.48 15.99
CA ALA A 44 -6.56 -4.37 15.27
C ALA A 44 -7.48 -3.79 14.18
N LEU A 45 -8.26 -4.63 13.50
CA LEU A 45 -9.26 -4.20 12.52
C LEU A 45 -10.36 -3.36 13.19
N ASN A 46 -10.86 -3.82 14.34
CA ASN A 46 -11.85 -3.08 15.13
C ASN A 46 -11.29 -1.74 15.64
N GLU A 47 -10.00 -1.68 16.00
CA GLU A 47 -9.32 -0.43 16.36
C GLU A 47 -9.31 0.56 15.18
N ILE A 48 -8.87 0.10 14.00
CA ILE A 48 -8.82 0.93 12.78
C ILE A 48 -10.23 1.45 12.44
N GLN A 49 -11.26 0.60 12.50
CA GLN A 49 -12.65 0.99 12.21
C GLN A 49 -13.22 2.00 13.21
N ARG A 50 -12.94 1.83 14.51
CA ARG A 50 -13.36 2.79 15.54
C ARG A 50 -12.69 4.16 15.33
N ASN A 51 -11.40 4.16 15.04
CA ASN A 51 -10.65 5.39 14.80
C ASN A 51 -11.14 6.11 13.54
N GLU A 52 -11.53 5.37 12.50
CA GLU A 52 -12.14 5.93 11.30
C GLU A 52 -13.49 6.60 11.61
N SER A 53 -14.37 5.93 12.35
CA SER A 53 -15.68 6.48 12.73
C SER A 53 -15.63 7.76 13.57
N SER A 54 -14.49 8.05 14.19
CA SER A 54 -14.25 9.28 14.95
C SER A 54 -13.84 10.47 14.09
N TYR A 55 -13.51 10.26 12.82
CA TYR A 55 -12.97 11.28 11.92
C TYR A 55 -13.93 11.57 10.77
N SER A 56 -14.76 12.60 10.92
CA SER A 56 -15.71 13.06 9.89
C SER A 56 -14.97 13.77 8.74
N TYR A 57 -14.43 13.01 7.79
CA TYR A 57 -14.05 13.55 6.48
C TYR A 57 -15.05 13.07 5.43
N LYS A 58 -16.06 13.90 5.12
CA LYS A 58 -16.91 13.72 3.94
C LYS A 58 -16.38 14.62 2.83
N PRO A 59 -15.64 14.12 1.83
CA PRO A 59 -15.46 14.90 0.62
C PRO A 59 -16.84 15.03 -0.05
N ILE A 60 -17.20 16.26 -0.42
CA ILE A 60 -18.43 16.58 -1.17
C ILE A 60 -18.64 15.66 -2.40
N ARG A 61 -17.56 15.09 -2.95
CA ARG A 61 -17.61 14.10 -4.05
C ARG A 61 -18.27 12.76 -3.69
N GLU A 62 -18.13 12.25 -2.46
CA GLU A 62 -18.69 10.94 -2.09
C GLU A 62 -20.21 10.97 -1.95
N ILE A 63 -20.77 12.15 -1.62
CA ILE A 63 -22.22 12.39 -1.51
C ILE A 63 -22.87 12.45 -2.90
N ILE A 64 -22.15 12.93 -3.91
CA ILE A 64 -22.71 13.21 -5.25
C ILE A 64 -22.57 12.00 -6.19
N PHE A 65 -21.52 11.20 -6.07
CA PHE A 65 -21.22 10.13 -7.04
C PHE A 65 -21.37 8.70 -6.52
N GLY A 66 -21.84 8.50 -5.28
CA GLY A 66 -22.25 7.18 -4.78
C GLY A 66 -21.17 6.10 -4.89
N GLY A 67 -20.10 6.22 -4.10
CA GLY A 67 -19.02 5.22 -4.05
C GLY A 67 -17.71 5.85 -3.59
N GLY A 68 -17.55 5.99 -2.28
CA GLY A 68 -16.40 6.67 -1.67
C GLY A 68 -15.30 5.74 -1.18
N HIS A 69 -14.11 6.30 -0.90
CA HIS A 69 -13.01 5.60 -0.22
C HIS A 69 -13.48 5.02 1.13
N HIS A 70 -14.42 5.70 1.79
CA HIS A 70 -15.07 5.23 3.01
C HIS A 70 -15.90 3.94 2.79
N THR A 71 -16.66 3.85 1.69
CA THR A 71 -17.45 2.64 1.37
C THR A 71 -16.55 1.45 1.10
N THR A 72 -15.48 1.62 0.31
CA THR A 72 -14.48 0.57 0.06
C THR A 72 -13.81 0.12 1.36
N PHE A 73 -13.46 1.07 2.24
CA PHE A 73 -12.90 0.77 3.56
C PHE A 73 -13.85 -0.09 4.40
N ILE A 74 -15.13 0.30 4.52
CA ILE A 74 -16.14 -0.46 5.26
C ILE A 74 -16.31 -1.87 4.65
N ASN A 75 -16.47 -1.96 3.34
CA ASN A 75 -16.66 -3.24 2.65
C ASN A 75 -15.48 -4.19 2.85
N THR A 76 -14.25 -3.65 2.83
CA THR A 76 -13.04 -4.42 3.11
C THR A 76 -13.02 -4.90 4.56
N CYS A 77 -13.37 -4.03 5.53
CA CYS A 77 -13.46 -4.41 6.94
C CYS A 77 -14.46 -5.56 7.15
N GLU A 78 -15.66 -5.44 6.59
CA GLU A 78 -16.71 -6.45 6.72
C GLU A 78 -16.34 -7.76 6.00
N SER A 79 -15.64 -7.69 4.87
CA SER A 79 -15.13 -8.87 4.18
C SER A 79 -14.10 -9.61 5.02
N ILE A 80 -13.14 -8.91 5.62
CA ILE A 80 -12.16 -9.51 6.53
C ILE A 80 -12.88 -10.16 7.73
N LYS A 81 -13.82 -9.47 8.37
CA LYS A 81 -14.57 -10.05 9.49
C LYS A 81 -15.32 -11.30 9.06
N ARG A 82 -16.00 -11.29 7.91
CA ARG A 82 -16.75 -12.45 7.42
C ARG A 82 -15.84 -13.65 7.15
N THR A 83 -14.66 -13.41 6.59
CA THR A 83 -13.70 -14.49 6.25
C THR A 83 -13.01 -15.06 7.47
N PHE A 84 -12.70 -14.25 8.49
CA PHE A 84 -11.83 -14.65 9.60
C PHE A 84 -12.51 -14.72 10.98
N ASN A 85 -13.77 -14.29 11.14
CA ASN A 85 -14.46 -14.44 12.41
C ASN A 85 -14.87 -15.90 12.63
N SER A 86 -14.37 -16.52 13.69
CA SER A 86 -14.57 -17.95 14.01
C SER A 86 -16.03 -18.36 14.15
N ALA A 87 -16.95 -17.43 14.42
CA ALA A 87 -18.39 -17.70 14.38
C ALA A 87 -18.91 -18.12 12.99
N HIS A 88 -18.11 -17.92 11.93
CA HIS A 88 -18.49 -18.11 10.53
C HIS A 88 -17.53 -19.02 9.74
N VAL A 89 -16.51 -19.62 10.39
CA VAL A 89 -15.45 -20.38 9.68
C VAL A 89 -15.42 -21.86 10.10
N THR A 90 -15.67 -22.75 9.14
CA THR A 90 -15.53 -24.20 9.27
C THR A 90 -14.25 -24.69 8.57
N GLY A 91 -13.10 -24.42 9.17
CA GLY A 91 -11.78 -24.89 8.70
C GLY A 91 -11.20 -24.16 7.49
N GLY A 92 -9.91 -24.38 7.19
CA GLY A 92 -9.28 -23.94 5.93
C GLY A 92 -8.42 -22.66 5.95
N LEU A 93 -8.19 -22.03 7.11
CA LEU A 93 -7.41 -20.77 7.20
C LEU A 93 -5.93 -20.94 7.58
N ASN A 94 -5.41 -22.17 7.60
CA ASN A 94 -4.06 -22.45 8.13
C ASN A 94 -2.92 -21.91 7.26
N ASN A 95 -3.20 -21.49 6.02
CA ASN A 95 -2.21 -20.92 5.11
C ASN A 95 -2.22 -19.38 5.07
N TYR A 96 -2.99 -18.72 5.95
CA TYR A 96 -3.01 -17.27 6.05
C TYR A 96 -2.08 -16.77 7.15
N ARG A 97 -1.30 -15.75 6.84
CA ARG A 97 -0.46 -15.01 7.77
C ARG A 97 -0.97 -13.58 7.87
N HIS A 98 -1.06 -13.08 9.10
CA HIS A 98 -1.68 -11.79 9.39
C HIS A 98 -0.62 -10.84 9.90
N PHE A 99 -0.54 -9.65 9.32
CA PHE A 99 0.41 -8.64 9.74
C PHE A 99 -0.30 -7.33 10.02
N ILE A 100 0.12 -6.67 11.11
CA ILE A 100 -0.37 -5.33 11.45
C ILE A 100 0.76 -4.32 11.34
N CYS A 101 0.44 -3.16 10.78
CA CYS A 101 1.30 -1.98 10.76
C CYS A 101 0.85 -1.03 11.86
N SER A 102 1.80 -0.57 12.67
CA SER A 102 1.54 0.35 13.77
C SER A 102 2.51 1.52 13.76
N VAL A 103 2.02 2.70 14.14
CA VAL A 103 2.81 3.92 14.35
C VAL A 103 2.44 4.47 15.71
N THR A 104 3.43 4.81 16.54
CA THR A 104 3.17 5.32 17.90
C THR A 104 2.18 4.45 18.71
N ASN A 105 2.28 3.13 18.56
CA ASN A 105 1.41 2.11 19.16
C ASN A 105 -0.08 2.16 18.74
N ARG A 106 -0.42 2.89 17.67
CA ARG A 106 -1.74 2.83 17.03
C ARG A 106 -1.68 1.99 15.78
N THR A 107 -2.70 1.17 15.56
CA THR A 107 -2.80 0.36 14.34
C THR A 107 -3.20 1.25 13.17
N VAL A 108 -2.39 1.25 12.11
CA VAL A 108 -2.59 2.09 10.90
C VAL A 108 -2.77 1.26 9.62
N GLY A 109 -2.60 -0.06 9.69
CA GLY A 109 -2.92 -0.93 8.57
C GLY A 109 -2.78 -2.41 8.89
N ILE A 110 -3.34 -3.23 8.01
CA ILE A 110 -3.36 -4.68 8.07
C ILE A 110 -3.06 -5.19 6.66
N ILE A 111 -2.28 -6.27 6.57
CA ILE A 111 -2.18 -7.07 5.36
C ILE A 111 -2.30 -8.55 5.73
N ILE A 112 -3.05 -9.28 4.93
CA ILE A 112 -3.26 -10.72 5.08
C ILE A 112 -2.66 -11.40 3.86
N LEU A 113 -1.65 -12.22 4.10
CA LEU A 113 -0.94 -12.99 3.08
C LEU A 113 -1.44 -14.42 3.09
N MET A 114 -1.95 -14.90 1.96
CA MET A 114 -2.24 -16.31 1.74
C MET A 114 -1.02 -16.95 1.07
N LEU A 115 -0.38 -17.90 1.76
CA LEU A 115 0.77 -18.60 1.23
C LEU A 115 0.38 -19.58 0.12
N ALA A 116 1.29 -19.74 -0.85
CA ALA A 116 1.22 -20.77 -1.87
C ALA A 116 1.03 -22.17 -1.24
N LYS A 117 0.15 -22.99 -1.83
CA LYS A 117 -0.04 -24.39 -1.40
C LYS A 117 0.82 -25.28 -2.30
N PRO A 118 1.82 -26.00 -1.78
CA PRO A 118 2.81 -26.72 -2.59
C PRO A 118 2.25 -27.88 -3.44
N ASN A 119 1.00 -28.29 -3.20
CA ASN A 119 0.39 -29.48 -3.82
C ASN A 119 -0.81 -29.15 -4.74
N ILE A 120 -0.99 -27.89 -5.14
CA ILE A 120 -2.08 -27.48 -6.03
C ILE A 120 -1.47 -26.69 -7.20
N SER A 121 -1.61 -27.22 -8.41
CA SER A 121 -0.95 -26.70 -9.63
C SER A 121 -1.26 -25.24 -9.93
N ASP A 122 -2.41 -24.73 -9.49
CA ASP A 122 -2.85 -23.36 -9.75
C ASP A 122 -2.48 -22.34 -8.65
N SER A 123 -1.88 -22.76 -7.52
CA SER A 123 -1.60 -21.89 -6.37
C SER A 123 -0.16 -21.94 -5.86
N ASN A 124 0.82 -21.99 -6.77
CA ASN A 124 2.25 -21.93 -6.42
C ASN A 124 2.78 -20.50 -6.16
N ILE A 125 1.89 -19.50 -6.06
CA ILE A 125 2.26 -18.10 -5.87
C ILE A 125 1.50 -17.55 -4.66
N ASP A 126 2.22 -16.86 -3.77
CA ASP A 126 1.63 -16.19 -2.61
C ASP A 126 0.66 -15.09 -3.06
N GLN A 127 -0.44 -14.93 -2.32
CA GLN A 127 -1.49 -13.98 -2.66
C GLN A 127 -1.74 -13.01 -1.52
N ILE A 128 -1.90 -11.73 -1.86
CA ILE A 128 -2.46 -10.75 -0.94
C ILE A 128 -3.97 -11.00 -0.90
N ALA A 129 -4.45 -11.56 0.21
CA ALA A 129 -5.86 -11.82 0.41
C ALA A 129 -6.61 -10.53 0.74
N PHE A 130 -6.05 -9.72 1.64
CA PHE A 130 -6.59 -8.43 2.01
C PHE A 130 -5.47 -7.45 2.34
N ILE A 131 -5.70 -6.18 2.03
CA ILE A 131 -4.92 -5.06 2.56
C ILE A 131 -5.88 -3.95 2.96
N LEU A 132 -5.66 -3.39 4.13
CA LEU A 132 -6.43 -2.27 4.65
C LEU A 132 -5.47 -1.29 5.30
N THR A 133 -5.60 -0.01 5.01
CA THR A 133 -4.86 1.05 5.70
C THR A 133 -5.82 2.07 6.24
N TYR A 134 -5.40 2.77 7.29
CA TYR A 134 -6.13 3.92 7.79
C TYR A 134 -6.36 4.93 6.64
N PRO A 135 -7.59 5.44 6.42
CA PRO A 135 -7.93 6.18 5.19
C PRO A 135 -7.06 7.42 4.94
N ASN A 136 -6.59 8.09 5.99
CA ASN A 136 -5.73 9.28 5.88
C ASN A 136 -4.23 8.96 5.97
N GLY A 137 -3.88 7.67 6.03
CA GLY A 137 -2.51 7.20 6.15
C GLY A 137 -1.85 6.97 4.79
N TYR A 138 -0.93 7.84 4.39
CA TYR A 138 -0.17 7.66 3.16
C TYR A 138 1.05 6.75 3.36
N GLY A 139 1.30 5.86 2.40
CA GLY A 139 2.52 5.03 2.33
C GLY A 139 2.49 3.72 3.11
N TYR A 140 1.57 3.53 4.05
CA TYR A 140 1.47 2.28 4.81
C TYR A 140 1.20 1.06 3.92
N GLY A 141 0.40 1.23 2.86
CA GLY A 141 0.12 0.15 1.92
C GLY A 141 1.37 -0.34 1.20
N GLY A 142 2.24 0.59 0.75
CA GLY A 142 3.51 0.23 0.13
C GLY A 142 4.47 -0.47 1.09
N LEU A 143 4.51 -0.04 2.36
CA LEU A 143 5.31 -0.69 3.41
C LEU A 143 4.82 -2.11 3.70
N LEU A 144 3.50 -2.31 3.80
CA LEU A 144 2.88 -3.61 3.99
C LEU A 144 3.18 -4.54 2.81
N VAL A 145 3.02 -4.06 1.57
CA VAL A 145 3.35 -4.84 0.37
C VAL A 145 4.84 -5.19 0.34
N ARG A 146 5.74 -4.23 0.62
CA ARG A 146 7.18 -4.51 0.73
C ARG A 146 7.48 -5.58 1.77
N HIS A 147 6.79 -5.57 2.90
CA HIS A 147 6.97 -6.58 3.93
C HIS A 147 6.63 -7.98 3.41
N VAL A 148 5.45 -8.16 2.80
CA VAL A 148 5.04 -9.48 2.29
C VAL A 148 5.81 -9.94 1.05
N VAL A 149 6.33 -9.02 0.23
CA VAL A 149 7.29 -9.35 -0.85
C VAL A 149 8.55 -9.99 -0.27
N ASN A 150 9.09 -9.42 0.81
CA ASN A 150 10.30 -9.96 1.45
C ASN A 150 10.03 -11.27 2.20
N ILE A 151 8.83 -11.45 2.76
CA ILE A 151 8.41 -12.76 3.29
C ILE A 151 8.38 -13.80 2.18
N SER A 152 7.74 -13.50 1.05
CA SER A 152 7.68 -14.38 -0.11
C SER A 152 9.08 -14.72 -0.64
N LEU A 153 9.99 -13.74 -0.70
CA LEU A 153 11.40 -13.96 -1.05
C LEU A 153 12.11 -14.91 -0.06
N ALA A 154 11.94 -14.69 1.25
CA ALA A 154 12.55 -15.52 2.29
C ALA A 154 12.05 -16.98 2.27
N LEU A 155 10.83 -17.21 1.76
CA LEU A 155 10.26 -18.53 1.54
C LEU A 155 10.73 -19.18 0.22
N GLY A 156 11.57 -18.51 -0.58
CA GLY A 156 12.06 -19.01 -1.86
C GLY A 156 11.11 -18.76 -3.03
N HIS A 157 10.01 -18.03 -2.84
CA HIS A 157 9.02 -17.72 -3.87
C HIS A 157 9.37 -16.48 -4.70
N GLN A 158 10.65 -16.06 -4.68
CA GLN A 158 11.22 -14.94 -5.44
C GLN A 158 10.59 -13.56 -5.17
N GLY A 159 9.70 -13.44 -4.17
CA GLY A 159 8.94 -12.22 -3.90
C GLY A 159 7.76 -12.00 -4.84
N ILE A 160 7.35 -13.02 -5.60
CA ILE A 160 6.25 -12.93 -6.57
C ILE A 160 4.93 -12.99 -5.80
N LEU A 161 4.05 -12.01 -6.04
CA LEU A 161 2.76 -11.91 -5.39
C LEU A 161 1.63 -11.77 -6.41
N ARG A 162 0.46 -12.31 -6.08
CA ARG A 162 -0.81 -12.05 -6.79
C ARG A 162 -1.82 -11.36 -5.91
N VAL A 163 -2.76 -10.67 -6.55
CA VAL A 163 -3.89 -10.02 -5.87
C VAL A 163 -5.10 -9.95 -6.79
N TYR A 164 -6.29 -10.06 -6.21
CA TYR A 164 -7.54 -9.68 -6.86
C TYR A 164 -7.89 -8.27 -6.42
N SER A 165 -7.68 -7.30 -7.31
CA SER A 165 -7.92 -5.89 -7.03
C SER A 165 -9.34 -5.48 -7.36
N GLU A 166 -9.99 -4.77 -6.45
CA GLU A 166 -11.15 -3.94 -6.80
C GLU A 166 -10.74 -2.85 -7.82
N LEU A 167 -11.70 -2.35 -8.59
CA LEU A 167 -11.45 -1.38 -9.66
C LEU A 167 -10.80 -0.10 -9.11
N GLU A 168 -11.28 0.37 -7.96
CA GLU A 168 -10.82 1.57 -7.27
C GLU A 168 -9.40 1.42 -6.70
N ALA A 169 -8.99 0.18 -6.38
CA ALA A 169 -7.68 -0.14 -5.82
C ALA A 169 -6.62 -0.43 -6.90
N GLU A 170 -7.01 -0.57 -8.17
CA GLU A 170 -6.09 -0.95 -9.26
C GLU A 170 -4.92 0.03 -9.38
N ILE A 171 -5.20 1.34 -9.33
CA ILE A 171 -4.17 2.38 -9.44
C ILE A 171 -3.13 2.25 -8.31
N PHE A 172 -3.56 1.86 -7.11
CA PHE A 172 -2.64 1.61 -5.99
C PHE A 172 -1.68 0.47 -6.30
N TYR A 173 -2.19 -0.68 -6.77
CA TYR A 173 -1.35 -1.83 -7.12
C TYR A 173 -0.46 -1.55 -8.34
N GLN A 174 -0.98 -0.89 -9.37
CA GLN A 174 -0.19 -0.45 -10.52
C GLN A 174 0.96 0.46 -10.09
N LYS A 175 0.73 1.40 -9.15
CA LYS A 175 1.78 2.26 -8.58
C LYS A 175 2.90 1.44 -7.91
N LEU A 176 2.58 0.29 -7.32
CA LEU A 176 3.56 -0.65 -6.75
C LEU A 176 4.16 -1.61 -7.78
N GLY A 177 3.72 -1.56 -9.04
CA GLY A 177 4.30 -2.37 -10.12
C GLY A 177 3.58 -3.67 -10.40
N PHE A 178 2.40 -3.89 -9.82
CA PHE A 178 1.53 -4.97 -10.25
C PHE A 178 1.04 -4.71 -11.68
N VAL A 179 0.95 -5.77 -12.47
CA VAL A 179 0.40 -5.76 -13.83
C VAL A 179 -0.81 -6.67 -13.89
N PRO A 180 -1.90 -6.29 -14.60
CA PRO A 180 -3.01 -7.18 -14.85
C PRO A 180 -2.54 -8.44 -15.58
N ILE A 181 -3.04 -9.60 -15.17
CA ILE A 181 -2.84 -10.86 -15.89
C ILE A 181 -4.14 -11.26 -16.57
N HIS A 182 -4.09 -11.45 -17.88
CA HIS A 182 -5.22 -11.97 -18.63
C HIS A 182 -5.47 -13.41 -18.20
N SER A 183 -6.55 -13.62 -17.45
CA SER A 183 -7.10 -14.94 -17.18
C SER A 183 -8.43 -15.05 -17.90
N SER A 184 -8.67 -16.20 -18.52
CA SER A 184 -9.97 -16.56 -19.10
C SER A 184 -11.08 -16.66 -18.04
N ASP A 185 -10.73 -16.67 -16.75
CA ASP A 185 -11.66 -16.70 -15.61
C ASP A 185 -11.97 -15.30 -15.04
N SER A 186 -11.71 -14.24 -15.81
CA SER A 186 -11.74 -12.83 -15.36
C SER A 186 -13.10 -12.25 -14.97
N ASN A 187 -14.13 -13.08 -14.76
CA ASN A 187 -15.49 -12.62 -14.44
C ASN A 187 -15.95 -12.99 -13.01
N PHE A 188 -15.04 -13.32 -12.10
CA PHE A 188 -15.40 -13.37 -10.68
C PHE A 188 -15.44 -11.94 -10.10
N PHE A 189 -16.66 -11.42 -9.92
CA PHE A 189 -16.99 -10.25 -9.09
C PHE A 189 -16.33 -8.89 -9.45
N ASN A 190 -16.13 -8.57 -10.74
CA ASN A 190 -15.50 -7.31 -11.17
C ASN A 190 -14.08 -7.06 -10.58
N LEU A 191 -13.41 -8.11 -10.09
CA LEU A 191 -12.05 -8.01 -9.57
C LEU A 191 -11.03 -8.23 -10.68
N LYS A 192 -10.00 -7.39 -10.73
CA LYS A 192 -8.87 -7.54 -11.65
C LYS A 192 -7.79 -8.39 -11.02
N HIS A 193 -7.46 -9.50 -11.68
CA HIS A 193 -6.35 -10.34 -11.27
C HIS A 193 -5.03 -9.67 -11.69
N MET A 194 -4.15 -9.40 -10.72
CA MET A 194 -2.89 -8.71 -10.93
C MET A 194 -1.72 -9.47 -10.31
N GLU A 195 -0.54 -9.33 -10.90
CA GLU A 195 0.69 -10.00 -10.47
C GLU A 195 1.84 -9.00 -10.33
N LEU A 196 2.63 -9.15 -9.28
CA LEU A 196 3.89 -8.44 -9.06
C LEU A 196 5.07 -9.41 -9.18
N LYS A 197 6.01 -9.08 -10.06
CA LYS A 197 7.31 -9.75 -10.21
C LYS A 197 8.44 -8.74 -9.94
N PRO A 198 8.99 -8.66 -8.71
CA PRO A 198 9.93 -7.60 -8.35
C PRO A 198 11.23 -7.60 -9.17
N THR A 199 11.76 -8.77 -9.54
CA THR A 199 13.05 -8.94 -10.25
C THR A 199 13.14 -8.14 -11.55
N ASN A 200 12.02 -8.01 -12.29
CA ASN A 200 11.98 -7.36 -13.60
C ASN A 200 11.25 -6.00 -13.55
N ASN A 201 11.07 -5.44 -12.35
CA ASN A 201 10.25 -4.25 -12.15
C ASN A 201 11.11 -3.04 -11.78
N ASN A 202 11.05 -1.97 -12.57
CA ASN A 202 11.82 -0.74 -12.33
C ASN A 202 11.41 0.04 -11.07
N LYS A 203 10.37 -0.41 -10.36
CA LYS A 203 9.92 0.13 -9.08
C LYS A 203 10.48 -0.63 -7.88
N TRP A 204 11.22 -1.71 -8.10
CA TRP A 204 11.80 -2.53 -7.05
C TRP A 204 13.29 -2.72 -7.28
N HIS A 205 14.05 -2.65 -6.19
CA HIS A 205 15.47 -2.94 -6.19
C HIS A 205 15.78 -3.96 -5.09
N ASN A 206 16.57 -4.97 -5.43
CA ASN A 206 17.12 -5.86 -4.44
C ASN A 206 18.39 -5.22 -3.86
N VAL A 207 18.37 -4.92 -2.56
CA VAL A 207 19.50 -4.33 -1.83
C VAL A 207 19.82 -5.29 -0.69
N ASN A 208 20.99 -5.93 -0.77
CA ASN A 208 21.48 -6.89 0.23
C ASN A 208 20.51 -8.06 0.50
N GLY A 209 19.86 -8.59 -0.55
CA GLY A 209 18.93 -9.72 -0.41
C GLY A 209 17.52 -9.32 0.00
N GLU A 210 17.21 -8.02 0.13
CA GLU A 210 15.86 -7.52 0.39
C GLU A 210 15.34 -6.63 -0.73
N TYR A 211 14.09 -6.82 -1.13
CA TYR A 211 13.39 -5.92 -2.03
C TYR A 211 12.99 -4.61 -1.33
N LYS A 212 13.31 -3.49 -1.99
CA LYS A 212 12.92 -2.14 -1.61
C LYS A 212 12.18 -1.47 -2.77
N LEU A 213 11.12 -0.71 -2.45
CA LEU A 213 10.42 0.13 -3.41
C LEU A 213 11.27 1.34 -3.77
N THR A 214 11.37 1.66 -5.06
CA THR A 214 12.05 2.84 -5.56
C THR A 214 11.23 4.09 -5.22
N SER A 215 11.67 4.84 -4.21
CA SER A 215 11.19 6.20 -3.99
C SER A 215 11.81 7.10 -5.06
N ARG A 216 11.10 7.40 -6.16
CA ARG A 216 11.56 8.48 -7.05
C ARG A 216 11.55 9.79 -6.26
N PRO A 217 12.65 10.55 -6.19
CA PRO A 217 12.61 11.91 -5.72
C PRO A 217 11.93 12.73 -6.81
N HIS A 218 10.62 12.96 -6.69
CA HIS A 218 9.99 14.05 -7.42
C HIS A 218 10.14 15.32 -6.58
N GLN A 219 10.64 16.38 -7.21
CA GLN A 219 10.75 17.76 -6.71
C GLN A 219 9.40 18.43 -6.43
N SER A 220 8.39 17.69 -5.97
CA SER A 220 7.18 18.23 -5.39
C SER A 220 6.81 17.41 -4.16
N ASN A 221 7.22 17.89 -2.97
CA ASN A 221 6.64 17.65 -1.62
C ASN A 221 5.98 16.29 -1.29
N SER A 222 6.36 15.21 -1.96
CA SER A 222 5.79 13.87 -1.85
C SER A 222 6.91 12.85 -1.91
N GLY A 223 7.91 13.06 -1.05
CA GLY A 223 8.57 11.90 -0.48
C GLY A 223 7.45 11.01 0.10
N TRP A 224 7.53 9.70 -0.10
CA TRP A 224 6.70 8.73 0.61
C TRP A 224 7.11 8.77 2.09
N ARG A 225 6.80 9.88 2.75
CA ARG A 225 6.91 10.12 4.16
C ARG A 225 5.54 9.80 4.70
N CYS A 226 5.48 8.82 5.58
CA CYS A 226 4.32 8.63 6.45
C CYS A 226 4.23 9.87 7.34
N HIS A 227 3.57 10.90 6.83
CA HIS A 227 3.16 12.04 7.61
C HIS A 227 1.85 11.66 8.30
N LEU A 228 1.94 11.41 9.61
CA LEU A 228 0.80 11.69 10.48
C LEU A 228 0.82 13.20 10.70
N LEU A 229 -0.22 13.88 10.24
CA LEU A 229 -0.60 15.18 10.79
C LEU A 229 -1.28 14.95 12.14
#